data_AF-A0A916UDT2-F1
#
_entry.id   AF-A0A916UDT2-F1
#
_cell.length_a   1.000
_cell.length_b   1.000
_cell.length_c   1.000
_cell.angle_alpha   90.00
_cell.angle_beta   90.00
_cell.angle_gamma   90.00
#
_symmetry.space_group_name_H-M   'P 1'
#
loop_
_entity.id
_entity.type
_entity.pdbx_description
1 polymer ?
#
loop_
_entity_poly.entity_id
_entity_poly.type
_entity_poly.pdbx_seq_one_letter_code
_entity_poly.pdbx_strand_id
1 'polypeptide(L)'
;MVLWGLTQNKPQLLLAGSTFLCYQVFQSAQSGYKEGLFVTLILLAAVLYPRYKHLVINLGTPCLLLLLYFLPTWNNTIRNATWIDELPLEQATEQAYDQLFSSNDGTVKQNSWAFLTNRFSEISMFSKYVEHVPANRSYYGTEILQDAMLALIPRALWPAKPNTEAASMTRVYEAGVISEHSDASAKTRTVVDGYLSAGYAGVFLTMLCYGLVCQSLCNLAERLFGGYEVGCIVIFNGMFQQLWRGNNLEFIINNVVYGYILMMIVFNMLKHIGVLRPSDVDQ
;
A
#
# COMPACT_ATOMS: atom_id res chain seq x y z
N MET A 1 20.32 -2.21 -4.96
CA MET A 1 21.33 -2.21 -6.07
C MET A 1 21.57 -0.83 -6.64
N VAL A 2 20.54 -0.08 -7.06
CA VAL A 2 20.69 1.31 -7.56
C VAL A 2 21.46 2.20 -6.57
N LEU A 3 21.13 2.12 -5.28
CA LEU A 3 21.82 2.89 -4.24
C LEU A 3 23.31 2.58 -4.14
N TRP A 4 23.65 1.30 -4.07
CA TRP A 4 25.04 0.85 -4.00
C TRP A 4 25.82 1.17 -5.27
N GLY A 5 25.17 1.13 -6.44
CA GLY A 5 25.76 1.58 -7.71
C GLY A 5 26.09 3.08 -7.68
N LEU A 6 25.21 3.90 -7.13
CA LEU A 6 25.40 5.35 -6.99
C LEU A 6 26.42 5.74 -5.91
N THR A 7 26.46 5.02 -4.78
CA THR A 7 27.42 5.31 -3.71
C THR A 7 28.82 4.80 -4.02
N GLN A 8 28.96 3.64 -4.69
CA GLN A 8 30.26 3.08 -5.09
C GLN A 8 30.70 3.51 -6.50
N ASN A 9 29.91 4.34 -7.18
CA ASN A 9 30.14 4.77 -8.56
C ASN A 9 30.39 3.59 -9.53
N LYS A 10 29.71 2.46 -9.31
CA LYS A 10 29.86 1.23 -10.09
C LYS A 10 28.79 1.20 -11.19
N PRO A 11 29.14 1.47 -12.46
CA PRO A 11 28.17 1.60 -13.54
C PRO A 11 27.37 0.31 -13.78
N GLN A 12 27.96 -0.84 -13.50
CA GLN A 12 27.30 -2.15 -13.64
C GLN A 12 26.13 -2.34 -12.68
N LEU A 13 26.27 -1.91 -11.42
CA LEU A 13 25.20 -2.00 -10.41
C LEU A 13 24.09 -0.97 -10.65
N LEU A 14 24.47 0.18 -11.21
CA LEU A 14 23.55 1.21 -11.67
C LEU A 14 22.72 0.70 -12.84
N LEU A 15 23.35 0.12 -13.86
CA LEU A 15 22.69 -0.41 -15.04
C LEU A 15 21.76 -1.57 -14.67
N ALA A 16 22.23 -2.53 -13.87
CA ALA A 16 21.39 -3.62 -13.37
C ALA A 16 20.19 -3.11 -12.58
N GLY A 17 20.42 -2.18 -11.64
CA GLY A 17 19.36 -1.60 -10.82
C GLY A 17 18.32 -0.82 -11.62
N SER A 18 18.75 -0.03 -12.61
CA SER A 18 17.86 0.70 -13.52
C SER A 18 17.04 -0.25 -14.38
N THR A 19 17.64 -1.33 -14.91
CA THR A 19 16.92 -2.34 -15.70
C THR A 19 15.85 -3.04 -14.87
N PHE A 20 16.16 -3.41 -13.62
CA PHE A 20 15.16 -4.00 -12.70
C PHE A 20 14.02 -3.03 -12.41
N LEU A 21 14.32 -1.74 -12.21
CA LEU A 21 13.30 -0.74 -11.97
C LEU A 21 12.39 -0.55 -13.18
N CYS A 22 12.96 -0.45 -14.39
CA CYS A 22 12.19 -0.38 -15.64
C CYS A 22 11.30 -1.62 -15.82
N TYR A 23 11.83 -2.81 -15.53
CA TYR A 23 11.05 -4.05 -15.58
C TYR A 23 9.90 -4.05 -14.57
N GLN A 24 10.15 -3.61 -13.33
CA GLN A 24 9.12 -3.50 -12.31
C GLN A 24 8.04 -2.48 -12.68
N VAL A 25 8.42 -1.36 -13.29
CA VAL A 25 7.51 -0.35 -13.82
C VAL A 25 6.62 -0.95 -14.91
N PHE A 26 7.22 -1.67 -15.86
CA PHE A 26 6.51 -2.31 -16.95
C PHE A 26 5.52 -3.38 -16.45
N GLN A 27 5.96 -4.25 -15.54
CA GLN A 27 5.09 -5.25 -14.91
C GLN A 27 3.94 -4.61 -14.13
N SER A 28 4.22 -3.55 -13.37
CA SER A 28 3.19 -2.83 -12.61
C SER A 28 2.17 -2.16 -13.53
N ALA A 29 2.61 -1.57 -14.65
CA ALA A 29 1.74 -0.95 -15.64
C ALA A 29 0.79 -1.95 -16.33
N GLN A 30 1.21 -3.20 -16.49
CA GLN A 30 0.38 -4.27 -17.06
C GLN A 30 -0.56 -4.92 -16.05
N SER A 31 -0.14 -5.05 -14.78
CA SER A 31 -0.90 -5.75 -13.74
C SER A 31 -2.18 -5.04 -13.30
N GLY A 32 -2.45 -3.84 -13.80
CA GLY A 32 -3.55 -2.99 -13.33
C GLY A 32 -3.42 -2.55 -11.86
N TYR A 33 -2.27 -2.83 -11.23
CA TYR A 33 -2.02 -2.65 -9.80
C TYR A 33 -1.05 -1.51 -9.54
N LYS A 34 -1.62 -0.38 -9.11
CA LYS A 34 -1.08 0.97 -9.27
C LYS A 34 -0.19 1.44 -8.10
N GLU A 35 -0.45 0.94 -6.90
CA GLU A 35 0.16 1.48 -5.67
C GLU A 35 1.63 1.09 -5.54
N GLY A 36 2.00 -0.13 -5.95
CA GLY A 36 3.39 -0.61 -5.89
C GLY A 36 4.36 0.25 -6.71
N LEU A 37 3.90 0.80 -7.84
CA LEU A 37 4.68 1.71 -8.68
C LEU A 37 4.95 3.04 -7.97
N PHE A 38 3.91 3.67 -7.39
CA PHE A 38 4.07 4.91 -6.64
C PHE A 38 4.96 4.70 -5.42
N VAL A 39 4.75 3.64 -4.65
CA VAL A 39 5.59 3.30 -3.48
C VAL A 39 7.05 3.15 -3.90
N THR A 40 7.33 2.40 -4.97
CA THR A 40 8.70 2.19 -5.44
C THR A 40 9.37 3.51 -5.87
N LEU A 41 8.65 4.37 -6.59
CA LEU A 41 9.18 5.66 -7.03
C LEU A 41 9.36 6.64 -5.87
N ILE A 42 8.43 6.69 -4.92
CA ILE A 42 8.53 7.51 -3.71
C ILE A 42 9.70 7.05 -2.85
N LEU A 43 9.87 5.73 -2.66
CA LEU A 43 11.01 5.18 -1.94
C LEU A 43 12.32 5.51 -2.65
N LEU A 44 12.41 5.32 -3.97
CA LEU A 44 13.59 5.71 -4.73
C LEU A 44 13.89 7.22 -4.56
N ALA A 45 12.88 8.07 -4.72
CA ALA A 45 13.02 9.50 -4.53
C ALA A 45 13.50 9.83 -3.11
N ALA A 46 12.92 9.21 -2.09
CA ALA A 46 13.28 9.41 -0.68
C ALA A 46 14.74 9.01 -0.40
N VAL A 47 15.23 7.91 -0.97
CA VAL A 47 16.63 7.52 -0.77
C VAL A 47 17.60 8.37 -1.61
N LEU A 48 17.21 8.83 -2.80
CA LEU A 48 18.05 9.70 -3.62
C LEU A 48 18.08 11.16 -3.15
N TYR A 49 17.05 11.58 -2.41
CA TYR A 49 16.86 12.97 -1.99
C TYR A 49 18.03 13.56 -1.20
N PRO A 50 18.61 12.89 -0.18
CA PRO A 50 19.73 13.43 0.59
C PRO A 50 20.95 13.77 -0.26
N ARG A 51 21.15 13.04 -1.37
CA ARG A 51 22.34 13.17 -2.23
C ARG A 51 22.09 14.01 -3.49
N TYR A 52 20.89 13.97 -4.06
CA TYR A 52 20.55 14.57 -5.34
C TYR A 52 19.29 15.43 -5.29
N LYS A 53 19.12 16.24 -4.24
CA LYS A 53 17.91 17.06 -3.98
C LYS A 53 17.32 17.76 -5.20
N HIS A 54 18.15 18.44 -6.00
CA HIS A 54 17.69 19.21 -7.16
C HIS A 54 17.21 18.31 -8.31
N LEU A 55 17.89 17.17 -8.52
CA LEU A 55 17.49 16.21 -9.54
C LEU A 55 16.17 15.54 -9.15
N VAL A 56 16.03 15.12 -7.88
CA VAL A 56 14.80 14.49 -7.39
C VAL A 56 13.61 15.45 -7.48
N ILE A 57 13.78 16.73 -7.14
CA ILE A 57 12.70 17.72 -7.26
C ILE A 57 12.40 18.01 -8.73
N ASN A 58 13.41 18.34 -9.53
CA ASN A 58 13.20 18.80 -10.91
C ASN A 58 12.74 17.68 -11.85
N LEU A 59 13.11 16.43 -11.59
CA LEU A 59 12.71 15.28 -12.41
C LEU A 59 11.56 14.49 -11.77
N GLY A 60 11.64 14.25 -10.46
CA GLY A 60 10.69 13.41 -9.74
C GLY A 60 9.32 14.03 -9.62
N THR A 61 9.22 15.34 -9.33
CA THR A 61 7.93 16.02 -9.24
C THR A 61 7.15 16.00 -10.57
N PRO A 62 7.71 16.43 -11.72
CA PRO A 62 6.97 16.35 -12.98
C PRO A 62 6.68 14.91 -13.40
N CYS A 63 7.59 13.96 -13.14
CA CYS A 63 7.33 12.54 -13.40
C CYS A 63 6.13 12.02 -12.59
N LEU A 64 6.05 12.35 -11.31
CA LEU A 64 4.94 11.96 -10.44
C LEU A 64 3.61 12.61 -10.88
N LEU A 65 3.63 13.87 -11.30
CA LEU A 65 2.45 14.56 -11.83
C LEU A 65 1.98 13.93 -13.15
N LEU A 66 2.90 13.60 -14.06
CA LEU A 66 2.59 12.90 -15.31
C LEU A 66 1.96 11.52 -15.03
N LEU A 67 2.51 10.78 -14.07
CA LEU A 67 1.94 9.49 -13.66
C LEU A 67 0.52 9.67 -13.08
N LEU A 68 0.30 10.65 -12.20
CA LEU A 68 -1.04 10.94 -11.69
C LEU A 68 -2.03 11.35 -12.78
N TYR A 69 -1.55 11.95 -13.88
CA TYR A 69 -2.38 12.37 -15.00
C TYR A 69 -2.76 11.21 -15.93
N PHE A 70 -1.80 10.37 -16.34
CA PHE A 70 -2.03 9.36 -17.39
C PHE A 70 -2.45 7.99 -16.85
N LEU A 71 -1.89 7.59 -15.70
CA LEU A 71 -2.05 6.25 -15.15
C LEU A 71 -3.51 5.90 -14.76
N PRO A 72 -4.35 6.85 -14.30
CA PRO A 72 -5.77 6.57 -14.06
C PRO A 72 -6.50 6.09 -15.31
N THR A 73 -6.31 6.80 -16.43
CA THR A 73 -6.96 6.51 -17.72
C THR A 73 -6.46 5.20 -18.28
N TRP A 74 -5.14 5.03 -18.39
CA TRP A 74 -4.50 3.80 -18.84
C TRP A 74 -5.09 2.56 -18.16
N ASN A 75 -5.18 2.60 -16.84
CA ASN A 75 -5.65 1.47 -16.07
C ASN A 75 -7.16 1.30 -16.08
N ASN A 76 -7.94 2.38 -16.25
CA ASN A 76 -9.38 2.23 -16.42
C ASN A 76 -9.65 1.44 -17.72
N THR A 77 -8.92 1.78 -18.78
CA THR A 77 -8.99 1.08 -20.07
C THR A 77 -8.55 -0.36 -19.97
N ILE A 78 -7.34 -0.65 -19.43
CA ILE A 78 -6.87 -2.03 -19.28
C ILE A 78 -7.84 -2.84 -18.43
N ARG A 79 -8.35 -2.29 -17.32
CA ARG A 79 -9.24 -3.02 -16.43
C ARG A 79 -10.59 -3.32 -17.09
N ASN A 80 -11.15 -2.38 -17.83
CA ASN A 80 -12.40 -2.62 -18.54
C ASN A 80 -12.18 -3.63 -19.69
N ALA A 81 -11.12 -3.47 -20.48
CA ALA A 81 -10.79 -4.38 -21.57
C ALA A 81 -10.49 -5.81 -21.09
N THR A 82 -9.79 -5.98 -19.97
CA THR A 82 -9.42 -7.32 -19.45
C THR A 82 -10.51 -7.97 -18.59
N TRP A 83 -11.30 -7.20 -17.85
CA TRP A 83 -12.30 -7.75 -16.92
C TRP A 83 -13.72 -7.74 -17.46
N ILE A 84 -14.07 -6.77 -18.32
CA ILE A 84 -15.41 -6.65 -18.89
C ILE A 84 -15.42 -7.26 -20.29
N ASP A 85 -14.43 -6.91 -21.10
CA ASP A 85 -14.35 -7.35 -22.50
C ASP A 85 -13.54 -8.66 -22.68
N GLU A 86 -13.00 -9.21 -21.57
CA GLU A 86 -12.20 -10.44 -21.53
C GLU A 86 -11.04 -10.51 -22.55
N LEU A 87 -10.53 -9.35 -22.97
CA LEU A 87 -9.50 -9.27 -23.99
C LEU A 87 -8.14 -9.74 -23.45
N PRO A 88 -7.31 -10.39 -24.30
CA PRO A 88 -5.92 -10.66 -23.98
C PRO A 88 -5.17 -9.38 -23.62
N LEU A 89 -4.24 -9.47 -22.67
CA LEU A 89 -3.48 -8.34 -22.14
C LEU A 89 -2.79 -7.49 -23.24
N GLU A 90 -2.33 -8.13 -24.31
CA GLU A 90 -1.69 -7.46 -25.45
C GLU A 90 -2.67 -6.53 -26.17
N GLN A 91 -3.88 -7.00 -26.45
CA GLN A 91 -4.93 -6.20 -27.10
C GLN A 91 -5.47 -5.11 -26.17
N ALA A 92 -5.63 -5.42 -24.87
CA ALA A 92 -6.01 -4.42 -23.87
C ALA A 92 -4.96 -3.29 -23.73
N THR A 93 -3.69 -3.61 -23.93
CA THR A 93 -2.58 -2.64 -23.91
C THR A 93 -2.62 -1.74 -25.14
N GLU A 94 -2.87 -2.31 -26.32
CA GLU A 94 -3.04 -1.55 -27.57
C GLU A 94 -4.23 -0.59 -27.49
N GLN A 95 -5.38 -1.08 -27.01
CA GLN A 95 -6.56 -0.25 -26.78
C GLN A 95 -6.30 0.87 -25.75
N ALA A 96 -5.50 0.62 -24.70
CA ALA A 96 -5.10 1.63 -23.74
C ALA A 96 -4.19 2.69 -24.36
N TYR A 97 -3.28 2.31 -25.27
CA TYR A 97 -2.46 3.26 -26.03
C TYR A 97 -3.33 4.13 -26.94
N ASP A 98 -4.20 3.52 -27.74
CA ASP A 98 -5.09 4.24 -28.62
C ASP A 98 -5.97 5.20 -27.81
N GLN A 99 -6.54 4.76 -26.70
CA GLN A 99 -7.34 5.63 -25.86
C GLN A 99 -6.52 6.76 -25.22
N LEU A 100 -5.24 6.56 -24.88
CA LEU A 100 -4.43 7.62 -24.30
C LEU A 100 -4.03 8.70 -25.31
N PHE A 101 -3.79 8.32 -26.57
CA PHE A 101 -3.26 9.21 -27.61
C PHE A 101 -4.32 9.72 -28.61
N SER A 102 -5.45 9.02 -28.76
CA SER A 102 -6.56 9.41 -29.64
C SER A 102 -7.77 10.00 -28.90
N SER A 103 -7.88 9.81 -27.58
CA SER A 103 -8.98 10.42 -26.83
C SER A 103 -8.86 11.93 -26.75
N ASN A 104 -10.01 12.60 -26.79
CA ASN A 104 -10.12 14.01 -26.48
C ASN A 104 -9.64 14.27 -25.04
N ASP A 105 -8.91 15.35 -24.80
CA ASP A 105 -8.30 15.72 -23.51
C ASP A 105 -9.31 15.72 -22.34
N GLY A 106 -10.60 15.87 -22.63
CA GLY A 106 -11.71 15.76 -21.68
C GLY A 106 -11.85 14.39 -21.00
N THR A 107 -11.65 13.28 -21.72
CA THR A 107 -11.80 11.92 -21.16
C THR A 107 -10.68 11.62 -20.16
N VAL A 108 -9.44 12.03 -20.48
CA VAL A 108 -8.28 11.87 -19.59
C VAL A 108 -8.49 12.69 -18.32
N LYS A 109 -8.90 13.96 -18.44
CA LYS A 109 -9.21 14.83 -17.31
C LYS A 109 -10.32 14.26 -16.42
N GLN A 110 -11.40 13.76 -17.00
CA GLN A 110 -12.52 13.20 -16.24
C GLN A 110 -12.10 11.94 -15.47
N ASN A 111 -11.37 11.02 -16.11
CA ASN A 111 -10.88 9.81 -15.46
C ASN A 111 -9.91 10.12 -14.32
N SER A 112 -9.00 11.06 -14.54
CA SER A 112 -8.02 11.47 -13.53
C SER A 112 -8.69 12.20 -12.37
N TRP A 113 -9.67 13.07 -12.63
CA TRP A 113 -10.48 13.68 -11.58
C TRP A 113 -11.28 12.66 -10.78
N ALA A 114 -11.95 11.73 -11.45
CA ALA A 114 -12.70 10.66 -10.80
C ALA A 114 -11.81 9.75 -9.95
N PHE A 115 -10.58 9.49 -10.41
CA PHE A 115 -9.58 8.76 -9.64
C PHE A 115 -9.14 9.53 -8.38
N LEU A 116 -8.79 10.81 -8.51
CA LEU A 116 -8.36 11.64 -7.37
C LEU A 116 -9.46 11.79 -6.32
N THR A 117 -10.71 11.99 -6.75
CA THR A 117 -11.85 12.24 -5.86
C THR A 117 -12.44 10.97 -5.24
N ASN A 118 -12.45 9.85 -5.95
CA ASN A 118 -13.05 8.60 -5.43
C ASN A 118 -12.01 7.60 -4.93
N ARG A 119 -10.99 7.28 -5.75
CA ARG A 119 -10.04 6.20 -5.46
C ARG A 119 -8.89 6.63 -4.57
N PHE A 120 -8.36 7.84 -4.78
CA PHE A 120 -7.24 8.35 -4.00
C PHE A 120 -7.69 8.90 -2.65
N SER A 121 -8.82 9.62 -2.63
CA SER A 121 -9.40 10.18 -1.41
C SER A 121 -10.19 9.16 -0.57
N GLU A 122 -10.86 8.19 -1.22
CA GLU A 122 -11.75 7.21 -0.59
C GLU A 122 -12.91 7.79 0.24
N ILE A 123 -13.06 9.12 0.24
CA ILE A 123 -14.05 9.83 1.03
C ILE A 123 -15.48 9.41 0.70
N SER A 124 -15.76 9.07 -0.56
CA SER A 124 -17.10 8.63 -0.98
C SER A 124 -17.49 7.28 -0.37
N MET A 125 -16.54 6.37 -0.15
CA MET A 125 -16.80 5.13 0.59
C MET A 125 -16.99 5.41 2.07
N PHE A 126 -16.17 6.29 2.67
CA PHE A 126 -16.31 6.66 4.07
C PHE A 126 -17.66 7.32 4.38
N SER A 127 -18.13 8.25 3.53
CA SER A 127 -19.42 8.90 3.71
C SER A 127 -20.58 7.91 3.78
N LYS A 128 -20.57 6.85 2.96
CA LYS A 128 -21.60 5.79 3.03
C LYS A 128 -21.64 5.09 4.40
N TYR A 129 -20.48 4.84 5.01
CA TYR A 129 -20.43 4.26 6.35
C TYR A 129 -20.93 5.22 7.43
N VAL A 130 -20.63 6.52 7.29
CA VAL A 130 -21.12 7.56 8.21
C VAL A 130 -22.64 7.77 8.09
N GLU A 131 -23.18 7.68 6.88
CA GLU A 131 -24.63 7.75 6.63
C GLU A 131 -25.35 6.51 7.17
N HIS A 132 -24.74 5.32 7.05
CA HIS A 132 -25.33 4.07 7.51
C HIS A 132 -25.22 3.87 9.04
N VAL A 133 -24.09 4.21 9.65
CA VAL A 133 -23.83 4.04 11.09
C VAL A 133 -23.71 5.42 11.75
N PRO A 134 -24.59 5.78 12.71
CA PRO A 134 -25.41 4.86 13.52
C PRO A 134 -26.88 4.70 13.08
N ALA A 135 -27.32 5.29 11.96
CA ALA A 135 -28.73 5.38 11.60
C ALA A 135 -29.43 4.01 11.43
N ASN A 136 -28.74 3.03 10.84
CA ASN A 136 -29.29 1.72 10.50
C ASN A 136 -28.74 0.58 11.39
N ARG A 137 -27.59 0.81 12.03
CA ARG A 137 -26.94 -0.15 12.94
C ARG A 137 -26.16 0.61 14.00
N SER A 138 -26.17 0.12 15.24
CA SER A 138 -25.29 0.62 16.29
C SER A 138 -23.81 0.40 15.94
N TYR A 139 -22.91 1.15 16.58
CA TYR A 139 -21.48 0.92 16.46
C TYR A 139 -21.10 -0.53 16.82
N TYR A 140 -20.10 -1.06 16.12
CA TYR A 140 -19.60 -2.43 16.25
C TYR A 140 -18.79 -2.66 17.54
N GLY A 141 -18.43 -1.60 18.27
CA GLY A 141 -17.69 -1.70 19.53
C GLY A 141 -16.37 -2.44 19.35
N THR A 142 -16.20 -3.56 20.06
CA THR A 142 -14.97 -4.37 20.05
C THR A 142 -14.99 -5.53 19.05
N GLU A 143 -16.07 -5.74 18.30
CA GLU A 143 -16.20 -6.88 17.38
C GLU A 143 -15.06 -6.93 16.35
N ILE A 144 -14.75 -5.78 15.74
CA ILE A 144 -13.66 -5.66 14.74
C ILE A 144 -12.30 -6.02 15.35
N LEU A 145 -12.06 -5.62 16.60
CA LEU A 145 -10.81 -5.95 17.30
C LEU A 145 -10.74 -7.44 17.63
N GLN A 146 -11.85 -8.06 18.01
CA GLN A 146 -11.93 -9.50 18.26
C GLN A 146 -11.63 -10.29 16.99
N ASP A 147 -12.25 -9.91 15.86
CA ASP A 147 -11.98 -10.49 14.55
C ASP A 147 -10.50 -10.36 14.16
N ALA A 148 -9.88 -9.21 14.45
CA ALA A 148 -8.47 -8.99 14.18
C ALA A 148 -7.55 -9.88 15.02
N MET A 149 -7.89 -10.11 16.29
CA MET A 149 -7.13 -11.02 17.16
C MET A 149 -7.30 -12.48 16.72
N LEU A 150 -8.51 -12.88 16.30
CA LEU A 150 -8.73 -14.18 15.67
C LEU A 150 -7.92 -14.31 14.37
N ALA A 151 -7.77 -13.22 13.61
CA ALA A 151 -6.98 -13.17 12.37
C ALA A 151 -5.50 -13.54 12.57
N LEU A 152 -4.95 -13.37 13.77
CA LEU A 152 -3.55 -13.69 14.09
C LEU A 152 -3.22 -15.18 14.01
N ILE A 153 -4.16 -16.06 14.38
CA ILE A 153 -3.91 -17.50 14.43
C ILE A 153 -3.77 -18.05 13.00
N PRO A 154 -2.62 -18.62 12.60
CA PRO A 154 -2.46 -19.16 11.26
C PRO A 154 -3.38 -20.37 11.04
N ARG A 155 -3.90 -20.51 9.82
CA ARG A 155 -4.81 -21.63 9.47
C ARG A 155 -4.18 -23.02 9.65
N ALA A 156 -2.85 -23.11 9.62
CA ALA A 156 -2.13 -24.35 9.93
C ALA A 156 -2.42 -24.85 11.35
N LEU A 157 -2.61 -23.93 12.31
CA LEU A 157 -2.93 -24.27 13.71
C LEU A 157 -4.44 -24.39 13.95
N TRP A 158 -5.26 -23.68 13.16
CA TRP A 158 -6.72 -23.76 13.24
C TRP A 158 -7.38 -23.81 11.85
N PRO A 159 -7.58 -25.01 11.27
CA PRO A 159 -8.15 -25.17 9.94
C PRO A 159 -9.61 -24.70 9.83
N ALA A 160 -10.40 -24.88 10.89
CA ALA A 160 -11.82 -24.50 10.96
C ALA A 160 -12.05 -23.02 11.35
N LYS A 161 -11.02 -22.18 11.25
CA LYS A 161 -11.07 -20.76 11.62
C LYS A 161 -12.10 -19.99 10.76
N PRO A 162 -12.92 -19.11 11.36
CA PRO A 162 -13.84 -18.24 10.63
C PRO A 162 -13.13 -17.39 9.56
N ASN A 163 -13.79 -17.19 8.42
CA ASN A 163 -13.21 -16.40 7.34
C ASN A 163 -13.32 -14.90 7.64
N THR A 164 -12.22 -14.31 8.13
CA THR A 164 -12.13 -12.87 8.45
C THR A 164 -12.34 -11.97 7.24
N GLU A 165 -12.06 -12.46 6.02
CA GLU A 165 -12.39 -11.72 4.81
C GLU A 165 -13.90 -11.65 4.58
N ALA A 166 -14.61 -12.78 4.77
CA ALA A 166 -16.06 -12.81 4.68
C ALA A 166 -16.70 -11.89 5.73
N ALA A 167 -16.21 -11.93 6.98
CA ALA A 167 -16.68 -11.04 8.05
C ALA A 167 -16.48 -9.56 7.69
N SER A 168 -15.32 -9.19 7.12
CA SER A 168 -15.07 -7.82 6.68
C SER A 168 -15.97 -7.40 5.51
N MET A 169 -16.26 -8.31 4.57
CA MET A 169 -17.09 -8.03 3.40
C MET A 169 -18.57 -7.91 3.77
N THR A 170 -19.07 -8.64 4.77
CA THR A 170 -20.44 -8.48 5.28
C THR A 170 -20.71 -7.04 5.68
N ARG A 171 -19.75 -6.36 6.33
CA ARG A 171 -19.88 -4.93 6.72
C ARG A 171 -20.02 -4.01 5.51
N VAL A 172 -19.32 -4.33 4.43
CA VAL A 172 -19.30 -3.56 3.17
C VAL A 172 -20.63 -3.70 2.44
N TYR A 173 -21.21 -4.91 2.47
CA TYR A 173 -22.52 -5.20 1.88
C TYR A 173 -23.65 -4.57 2.69
N GLU A 174 -23.63 -4.72 4.02
CA GLU A 174 -24.64 -4.10 4.90
C GLU A 174 -24.67 -2.57 4.77
N ALA A 175 -23.49 -1.94 4.67
CA ALA A 175 -23.39 -0.48 4.50
C ALA A 175 -23.72 -0.01 3.06
N GLY A 176 -24.06 -0.90 2.13
CA GLY A 176 -24.39 -0.54 0.74
C GLY A 176 -23.22 0.09 -0.03
N VAL A 177 -21.99 -0.17 0.41
CA VAL A 177 -20.78 0.36 -0.24
C VAL A 177 -20.54 -0.37 -1.56
N ILE A 178 -20.80 -1.68 -1.58
CA ILE A 178 -20.77 -2.57 -2.75
C ILE A 178 -21.98 -3.51 -2.70
N SER A 179 -22.52 -3.90 -3.86
CA SER A 179 -23.56 -4.94 -3.95
C SER A 179 -22.97 -6.35 -3.79
N GLU A 180 -23.70 -7.27 -3.15
CA GLU A 180 -23.27 -8.67 -2.96
C GLU A 180 -22.94 -9.41 -4.26
N HIS A 181 -23.38 -8.89 -5.41
CA HIS A 181 -23.15 -9.45 -6.75
C HIS A 181 -22.04 -8.76 -7.52
N SER A 182 -21.26 -7.88 -6.89
CA SER A 182 -20.09 -7.26 -7.51
C SER A 182 -18.82 -8.01 -7.13
N ASP A 183 -18.01 -8.39 -8.12
CA ASP A 183 -16.69 -9.02 -7.95
C ASP A 183 -15.62 -8.09 -7.32
N ALA A 184 -15.99 -6.85 -6.96
CA ALA A 184 -15.08 -5.93 -6.30
C ALA A 184 -15.03 -6.17 -4.78
N SER A 185 -13.86 -6.58 -4.27
CA SER A 185 -13.53 -6.57 -2.85
C SER A 185 -13.12 -5.16 -2.41
N ALA A 186 -14.06 -4.36 -1.89
CA ALA A 186 -13.72 -3.12 -1.18
C ALA A 186 -13.63 -3.40 0.31
N LYS A 187 -12.41 -3.62 0.79
CA LYS A 187 -12.14 -3.77 2.22
C LYS A 187 -12.28 -2.41 2.91
N THR A 188 -12.75 -2.39 4.14
CA THR A 188 -12.73 -1.19 4.97
C THR A 188 -11.28 -0.74 5.21
N ARG A 189 -11.08 0.56 5.41
CA ARG A 189 -9.79 1.10 5.86
C ARG A 189 -9.80 1.28 7.37
N THR A 190 -8.62 1.35 7.97
CA THR A 190 -8.41 1.58 9.40
C THR A 190 -9.18 2.77 9.97
N VAL A 191 -9.30 3.87 9.21
CA VAL A 191 -10.08 5.06 9.61
C VAL A 191 -11.56 4.71 9.71
N VAL A 192 -12.08 3.98 8.73
CA VAL A 192 -13.47 3.51 8.71
C VAL A 192 -13.72 2.56 9.87
N ASP A 193 -12.82 1.60 10.11
CA ASP A 193 -12.96 0.65 11.21
C ASP A 193 -12.95 1.35 12.59
N GLY A 194 -12.12 2.39 12.76
CA GLY A 194 -12.16 3.25 13.94
C GLY A 194 -13.52 3.94 14.12
N TYR A 195 -14.08 4.48 13.04
CA TYR A 195 -15.41 5.09 13.08
C TYR A 195 -16.51 4.07 13.39
N LEU A 196 -16.48 2.91 12.74
CA LEU A 196 -17.46 1.84 12.95
C LEU A 196 -17.40 1.28 14.38
N SER A 197 -16.24 1.33 15.04
CA SER A 197 -16.06 0.86 16.41
C SER A 197 -16.66 1.82 17.45
N ALA A 198 -16.39 3.13 17.36
CA ALA A 198 -16.79 4.10 18.39
C ALA A 198 -16.99 5.54 17.88
N GLY A 199 -17.38 5.71 16.61
CA GLY A 199 -17.56 7.01 15.97
C GLY A 199 -16.27 7.83 15.91
N TYR A 200 -16.38 9.16 16.01
CA TYR A 200 -15.23 10.06 15.91
C TYR A 200 -14.14 9.81 16.98
N ALA A 201 -14.54 9.43 18.20
CA ALA A 201 -13.59 9.07 19.25
C ALA A 201 -12.80 7.81 18.89
N GLY A 202 -13.47 6.83 18.26
CA GLY A 202 -12.82 5.63 17.74
C GLY A 202 -11.82 5.93 16.62
N VAL A 203 -12.14 6.85 15.69
CA VAL A 203 -11.18 7.32 14.68
C VAL A 203 -9.93 7.89 15.32
N PHE A 204 -10.10 8.80 16.28
CA PHE A 204 -8.99 9.45 16.96
C PHE A 204 -8.09 8.42 17.68
N LEU A 205 -8.68 7.52 18.46
CA LEU A 205 -7.94 6.52 19.21
C LEU A 205 -7.20 5.55 18.28
N THR A 206 -7.89 5.04 17.25
CA THR A 206 -7.30 4.11 16.28
C THR A 206 -6.15 4.75 15.52
N MET A 207 -6.29 6.00 15.05
CA MET A 207 -5.21 6.71 14.34
C MET A 207 -4.04 7.06 15.26
N LEU A 208 -4.30 7.41 16.52
CA LEU A 208 -3.25 7.64 17.50
C LEU A 208 -2.44 6.37 17.76
N CYS A 209 -3.12 5.24 18.04
CA CYS A 209 -2.47 3.95 18.22
C CYS A 209 -1.72 3.52 16.96
N TYR A 210 -2.30 3.72 15.79
CA TYR A 210 -1.67 3.43 14.51
C TYR A 210 -0.35 4.20 14.34
N GLY A 211 -0.36 5.51 14.58
CA GLY A 211 0.84 6.35 14.52
C GLY A 211 1.92 5.92 15.52
N LEU A 212 1.53 5.62 16.76
CA LEU A 212 2.46 5.13 17.79
C LEU A 212 3.11 3.80 17.41
N VAL A 213 2.34 2.87 16.85
CA VAL A 213 2.86 1.58 16.36
C VAL A 213 3.82 1.79 15.20
N CYS A 214 3.44 2.60 14.20
CA CYS A 214 4.30 2.94 13.06
C CYS A 214 5.64 3.54 13.52
N GLN A 215 5.59 4.54 14.41
CA GLN A 215 6.80 5.19 14.94
C GLN A 215 7.67 4.20 15.72
N SER A 216 7.06 3.38 16.58
CA SER A 216 7.77 2.39 17.38
C SER A 216 8.47 1.35 16.51
N LEU A 217 7.81 0.88 15.46
CA LEU A 217 8.38 -0.07 14.50
C LEU A 217 9.49 0.54 13.64
N CYS A 218 9.37 1.81 13.20
CA CYS A 218 10.45 2.47 12.47
C CYS A 218 11.68 2.65 13.36
N ASN A 219 11.50 3.14 14.59
CA ASN A 219 12.59 3.29 15.56
C ASN A 219 13.26 1.96 15.89
N LEU A 220 12.46 0.89 15.99
CA LEU A 220 12.99 -0.45 16.20
C LEU A 220 13.80 -0.94 15.00
N ALA A 221 13.29 -0.75 13.78
CA ALA A 221 14.01 -1.12 12.56
C ALA A 221 15.32 -0.31 12.41
N GLU A 222 15.30 0.98 12.73
CA GLU A 222 16.50 1.83 12.77
C GLU A 222 17.52 1.34 13.81
N ARG A 223 17.07 1.00 15.03
CA ARG A 223 17.95 0.48 16.08
C ARG A 223 18.56 -0.88 15.70
N LEU A 224 17.80 -1.77 15.07
CA LEU A 224 18.25 -3.12 14.73
C LEU A 224 19.17 -3.16 13.49
N PHE A 225 18.83 -2.43 12.43
CA PHE A 225 19.53 -2.54 11.14
C PHE A 225 20.49 -1.38 10.87
N GLY A 226 20.45 -0.34 11.72
CA GLY A 226 21.33 0.80 11.66
C GLY A 226 20.89 1.86 10.65
N GLY A 227 20.83 3.11 11.12
CA GLY A 227 20.61 4.30 10.31
C GLY A 227 19.22 4.40 9.66
N TYR A 228 18.88 5.63 9.28
CA TYR A 228 17.60 5.95 8.66
C TYR A 228 17.39 5.26 7.29
N GLU A 229 18.44 5.18 6.47
CA GLU A 229 18.36 4.63 5.11
C GLU A 229 18.06 3.12 5.11
N VAL A 230 18.78 2.34 5.91
CA VAL A 230 18.60 0.88 5.91
C VAL A 230 17.44 0.47 6.81
N GLY A 231 17.40 0.97 8.05
CA GLY A 231 16.36 0.59 9.01
C GLY A 231 14.97 1.12 8.62
N CYS A 232 14.82 2.42 8.47
CA CYS A 232 13.51 3.02 8.19
C CYS A 232 13.12 2.96 6.70
N ILE A 233 14.01 3.28 5.75
CA ILE A 233 13.61 3.30 4.33
C ILE A 233 13.56 1.90 3.71
N VAL A 234 14.51 1.00 4.00
CA VAL A 234 14.52 -0.33 3.37
C VAL A 234 13.73 -1.35 4.20
N ILE A 235 14.10 -1.56 5.47
CA ILE A 235 13.53 -2.64 6.27
C ILE A 235 12.09 -2.34 6.67
N PHE A 236 11.82 -1.18 7.29
CA PHE A 236 10.47 -0.84 7.74
C PHE A 236 9.48 -0.78 6.58
N ASN A 237 9.81 -0.07 5.49
CA ASN A 237 8.93 -0.04 4.31
C ASN A 237 8.78 -1.39 3.62
N GLY A 238 9.84 -2.21 3.57
CA GLY A 238 9.80 -3.52 2.94
C GLY A 238 8.92 -4.51 3.70
N MET A 239 8.94 -4.48 5.03
CA MET A 239 8.20 -5.44 5.87
C MET A 239 6.81 -4.96 6.28
N PHE A 240 6.62 -3.65 6.43
CA PHE A 240 5.38 -3.05 6.91
C PHE A 240 4.72 -2.16 5.85
N GLN A 241 4.89 -2.48 4.56
CA GLN A 241 4.30 -1.73 3.44
C GLN A 241 2.77 -1.50 3.60
N GLN A 242 2.08 -2.43 4.26
CA GLN A 242 0.64 -2.35 4.48
C GLN A 242 0.24 -1.23 5.45
N LEU A 243 1.18 -0.75 6.28
CA LEU A 243 0.98 0.44 7.10
C LEU A 243 1.00 1.75 6.28
N TRP A 244 1.53 1.73 5.07
CA TRP A 244 1.42 2.88 4.15
C TRP A 244 0.11 2.87 3.40
N ARG A 245 -0.26 1.67 2.93
CA ARG A 245 -1.45 1.47 2.11
C ARG A 245 -2.74 1.68 2.89
N GLY A 246 -2.73 1.34 4.18
CA GLY A 246 -3.95 1.17 4.97
C GLY A 246 -4.70 -0.09 4.54
N ASN A 247 -5.33 -0.78 5.47
CA ASN A 247 -6.21 -1.92 5.20
C ASN A 247 -7.24 -1.96 6.32
N ASN A 248 -8.06 -2.99 6.39
CA ASN A 248 -8.86 -3.22 7.58
C ASN A 248 -7.95 -3.55 8.78
N LEU A 249 -8.48 -3.38 9.99
CA LEU A 249 -7.75 -3.66 11.22
C LEU A 249 -7.27 -5.12 11.31
N GLU A 250 -8.04 -6.08 10.79
CA GLU A 250 -7.70 -7.50 10.81
C GLU A 250 -6.42 -7.80 10.04
N PHE A 251 -6.28 -7.24 8.84
CA PHE A 251 -5.11 -7.43 8.00
C PHE A 251 -3.92 -6.58 8.49
N ILE A 252 -4.15 -5.38 9.05
CA ILE A 252 -3.06 -4.56 9.61
C ILE A 252 -2.45 -5.24 10.82
N ILE A 253 -3.26 -5.69 11.78
CA ILE A 253 -2.76 -6.33 13.00
C ILE A 253 -2.01 -7.61 12.65
N ASN A 254 -2.54 -8.40 11.71
CA ASN A 254 -1.83 -9.56 11.17
C ASN A 254 -0.49 -9.17 10.53
N ASN A 255 -0.47 -8.19 9.64
CA ASN A 255 0.75 -7.74 8.97
C ASN A 255 1.78 -7.20 9.97
N VAL A 256 1.37 -6.45 10.98
CA VAL A 256 2.26 -5.94 12.04
C VAL A 256 2.90 -7.07 12.82
N VAL A 257 2.12 -8.07 13.25
CA VAL A 257 2.65 -9.19 14.03
C VAL A 257 3.61 -10.05 13.22
N TYR A 258 3.22 -10.46 12.02
CA TYR A 258 4.09 -11.30 11.18
C TYR A 258 5.27 -10.52 10.59
N GLY A 259 5.08 -9.25 10.27
CA GLY A 259 6.16 -8.34 9.86
C GLY A 259 7.18 -8.16 10.97
N TYR A 260 6.75 -8.02 12.22
CA TYR A 260 7.64 -7.98 13.38
C TYR A 260 8.42 -9.29 13.55
N ILE A 261 7.74 -10.44 13.49
CA ILE A 261 8.39 -11.75 13.59
C ILE A 261 9.44 -11.91 12.47
N LEU A 262 9.08 -11.57 11.23
CA LEU A 262 9.98 -11.63 10.08
C LEU A 262 11.18 -10.70 10.27
N MET A 263 10.96 -9.47 10.74
CA MET A 263 12.02 -8.51 11.04
C MET A 263 13.02 -9.09 12.04
N MET A 264 12.54 -9.73 13.11
CA MET A 264 13.41 -10.37 14.10
C MET A 264 14.18 -11.56 13.51
N ILE A 265 13.54 -12.38 12.67
CA ILE A 265 14.21 -13.50 11.98
C ILE A 265 15.33 -12.99 11.07
N VAL A 266 15.04 -11.97 10.24
CA VAL A 266 16.02 -11.39 9.32
C VAL A 266 17.16 -10.72 10.09
N PHE A 267 16.87 -10.00 11.17
CA PHE A 267 17.89 -9.42 12.03
C PHE A 267 18.83 -10.50 12.58
N ASN A 268 18.29 -11.57 13.17
CA ASN A 268 19.09 -12.67 13.70
C ASN A 268 19.90 -13.38 12.61
N MET A 269 19.32 -13.60 11.44
CA MET A 269 20.02 -14.20 10.29
C MET A 269 21.19 -13.32 9.82
N LEU A 270 20.98 -12.02 9.62
CA LEU A 270 22.03 -11.09 9.19
C LEU A 270 23.12 -10.90 10.25
N LYS A 271 22.76 -10.98 11.53
CA LYS A 271 23.71 -11.02 12.66
C LYS A 271 24.58 -12.28 12.61
N HIS A 272 23.97 -13.46 12.37
CA HIS A 272 24.71 -14.72 12.26
C HIS A 272 25.65 -14.79 11.04
N ILE A 273 25.27 -14.15 9.92
CA ILE A 273 26.11 -14.06 8.71
C ILE A 273 27.24 -13.01 8.88
N GLY A 274 27.19 -12.18 9.93
CA GLY A 274 28.21 -11.16 10.19
C GLY A 274 28.07 -9.91 9.32
N VAL A 275 26.93 -9.72 8.65
CA VAL A 275 26.62 -8.52 7.85
C VAL A 275 26.29 -7.34 8.75
N LEU A 276 25.54 -7.58 9.83
CA LEU A 276 25.25 -6.59 10.85
C LEU A 276 26.31 -6.68 11.95
N ARG A 277 27.06 -5.59 12.15
CA ARG A 277 27.90 -5.42 13.33
C ARG A 277 27.03 -4.87 14.46
N PRO A 278 27.12 -5.41 15.68
CA PRO A 278 26.42 -4.83 16.82
C PRO A 278 26.83 -3.35 16.92
N SER A 279 25.85 -2.45 16.98
CA SER A 279 26.13 -1.04 17.22
C SER A 279 26.73 -0.90 18.62
N ASP A 280 27.83 -0.15 18.76
CA ASP A 280 28.56 0.10 20.01
C ASP A 280 27.76 0.90 21.07
N VAL A 281 26.42 0.84 21.05
CA VAL A 281 25.52 1.66 21.88
C VAL A 281 25.20 1.00 23.23
N ASP A 282 25.66 -0.23 23.47
CA ASP A 282 25.52 -0.91 24.77
C ASP A 282 26.91 -1.22 25.40
N GLN A 283 27.76 -0.18 25.54
CA GLN A 283 28.84 -0.10 26.55
C GLN A 283 28.68 1.14 27.41
#